data_AF-A0A5E6R136-F1
#
_entry.id   AF-A0A5E6R136-F1
#
_cell.length_a   1.000
_cell.length_b   1.000
_cell.length_c   1.000
_cell.angle_alpha   90.00
_cell.angle_beta   90.00
_cell.angle_gamma   90.00
#
_symmetry.space_group_name_H-M   'P 1'
#
loop_
_entity.id
_entity.type
_entity.pdbx_description
1 polymer ?
#
loop_
_entity_poly.entity_id
_entity_poly.type
_entity_poly.pdbx_seq_one_letter_code
_entity_poly.pdbx_strand_id
1 'polypeptide(L)'
;MLEFLGLPNAGLTQETSLEQALINQLQAFLLELGKGFAFIARQQRISTESKDFYIDLVFYNYPLKCFVIFDLKRGELTHQDVGQMDMYVRMYDDLKRGAEDGPTVGIILCAQKDESVVHYSMLEGHEQLFASKYKLVLPSEEELRAELDRERAAIEERRLDQAADEDNRHPLPAKA
;
A
#
# COMPACT_ATOMS: atom_id res chain seq x y z
N MET A 1 11.04 -23.53 -8.19
CA MET A 1 12.37 -23.50 -8.84
C MET A 1 13.12 -22.29 -8.28
N LEU A 2 13.64 -22.39 -7.05
CA LEU A 2 14.13 -21.27 -6.22
C LEU A 2 15.45 -21.60 -5.47
N GLU A 3 16.18 -22.64 -5.88
CA GLU A 3 17.40 -23.12 -5.20
C GLU A 3 18.58 -23.28 -6.17
N PHE A 4 19.22 -22.19 -6.60
CA PHE A 4 20.47 -22.34 -7.36
C PHE A 4 21.56 -21.30 -7.10
N LEU A 5 21.28 -20.15 -6.49
CA LEU A 5 22.29 -19.07 -6.44
C LEU A 5 23.05 -18.90 -5.11
N GLY A 6 22.85 -19.78 -4.12
CA GLY A 6 23.85 -19.99 -3.05
C GLY A 6 24.43 -18.74 -2.36
N LEU A 7 23.66 -17.66 -2.23
CA LEU A 7 24.04 -16.42 -1.52
C LEU A 7 22.83 -15.85 -0.77
N PRO A 8 23.01 -15.28 0.44
CA PRO A 8 21.94 -14.64 1.17
C PRO A 8 21.60 -13.30 0.51
N ASN A 9 20.48 -13.25 -0.23
CA ASN A 9 19.94 -12.00 -0.75
C ASN A 9 19.32 -11.18 0.39
N ALA A 10 20.14 -10.58 1.24
CA ALA A 10 19.69 -9.72 2.33
C ALA A 10 18.93 -8.48 1.80
N GLY A 11 19.21 -7.99 0.59
CA GLY A 11 18.51 -6.84 -0.01
C GLY A 11 17.08 -7.15 -0.45
N LEU A 12 16.84 -8.22 -1.23
CA LEU A 12 15.50 -8.58 -1.71
C LEU A 12 14.56 -9.04 -0.58
N THR A 13 15.10 -9.65 0.48
CA THR A 13 14.32 -10.01 1.67
C THR A 13 14.03 -8.81 2.58
N GLN A 14 14.94 -7.83 2.65
CA GLN A 14 14.75 -6.59 3.41
C GLN A 14 13.77 -5.60 2.78
N GLU A 15 13.70 -5.60 1.46
CA GLU A 15 12.80 -4.70 0.72
C GLU A 15 11.36 -5.18 0.79
N THR A 16 11.15 -6.50 0.68
CA THR A 16 9.85 -7.14 0.91
C THR A 16 9.39 -6.91 2.37
N SER A 17 10.30 -6.87 3.35
CA SER A 17 9.91 -6.68 4.75
C SER A 17 9.44 -5.27 5.09
N LEU A 18 10.04 -4.22 4.50
CA LEU A 18 9.61 -2.83 4.71
C LEU A 18 8.23 -2.58 4.11
N GLU A 19 8.02 -3.02 2.87
CA GLU A 19 6.74 -2.88 2.18
C GLU A 19 5.63 -3.61 2.93
N GLN A 20 5.87 -4.87 3.35
CA GLN A 20 4.89 -5.61 4.14
C GLN A 20 4.63 -4.99 5.51
N ALA A 21 5.63 -4.36 6.14
CA ALA A 21 5.45 -3.62 7.39
C ALA A 21 4.60 -2.36 7.19
N LEU A 22 4.85 -1.59 6.13
CA LEU A 22 4.02 -0.44 5.77
C LEU A 22 2.59 -0.85 5.45
N ILE A 23 2.39 -1.93 4.69
CA ILE A 23 1.06 -2.48 4.38
C ILE A 23 0.34 -2.94 5.65
N ASN A 24 1.03 -3.65 6.57
CA ASN A 24 0.45 -4.05 7.86
C ASN A 24 -0.13 -2.85 8.60
N GLN A 25 0.67 -1.80 8.68
CA GLN A 25 0.38 -0.65 9.49
C GLN A 25 -0.67 0.25 8.83
N LEU A 26 -0.59 0.46 7.52
CA LEU A 26 -1.63 1.15 6.76
C LEU A 26 -2.97 0.44 6.89
N GLN A 27 -2.98 -0.90 6.86
CA GLN A 27 -4.21 -1.67 7.08
C GLN A 27 -4.78 -1.40 8.48
N ALA A 28 -3.95 -1.40 9.51
CA ALA A 28 -4.37 -1.08 10.88
C ALA A 28 -4.90 0.35 10.98
N PHE A 29 -4.15 1.32 10.48
CA PHE A 29 -4.54 2.73 10.42
C PHE A 29 -5.90 2.93 9.75
N LEU A 30 -6.14 2.35 8.58
CA LEU A 30 -7.41 2.50 7.86
C LEU A 30 -8.60 1.93 8.64
N LEU A 31 -8.39 0.86 9.42
CA LEU A 31 -9.39 0.27 10.29
C LEU A 31 -9.62 1.14 11.55
N GLU A 32 -8.55 1.65 12.16
CA GLU A 32 -8.58 2.49 13.37
C GLU A 32 -9.12 3.90 13.10
N LEU A 33 -8.84 4.45 11.92
CA LEU A 33 -9.29 5.78 11.50
C LEU A 33 -10.81 5.90 11.59
N GLY A 34 -11.53 4.79 11.50
CA GLY A 34 -12.97 4.77 11.70
C GLY A 34 -13.69 5.65 10.69
N LYS A 35 -13.65 5.32 9.39
CA LYS A 35 -14.43 6.01 8.35
C LYS A 35 -15.23 5.05 7.48
N GLY A 36 -15.57 3.93 8.09
CA GLY A 36 -16.37 2.88 7.49
C GLY A 36 -15.66 1.94 6.53
N PHE A 37 -14.34 1.84 6.66
CA PHE A 37 -13.54 0.82 5.99
C PHE A 37 -13.81 -0.56 6.60
N ALA A 38 -14.12 -1.52 5.72
CA ALA A 38 -14.19 -2.94 6.01
C ALA A 38 -13.11 -3.66 5.18
N PHE A 39 -12.23 -4.38 5.85
CA PHE A 39 -11.14 -5.11 5.19
C PHE A 39 -11.70 -6.26 4.35
N ILE A 40 -11.26 -6.35 3.08
CA ILE A 40 -11.68 -7.41 2.15
C ILE A 40 -10.53 -8.36 1.87
N ALA A 41 -9.38 -7.82 1.45
CA ALA A 41 -8.24 -8.64 1.07
C ALA A 41 -6.93 -7.87 1.15
N ARG A 42 -5.85 -8.63 1.20
CA ARG A 42 -4.48 -8.15 1.14
C ARG A 42 -3.69 -8.98 0.15
N GLN A 43 -2.78 -8.34 -0.58
CA GLN A 43 -1.94 -8.99 -1.59
C GLN A 43 -2.81 -9.83 -2.55
N GLN A 44 -3.95 -9.26 -2.94
CA GLN A 44 -4.95 -9.98 -3.67
C GLN A 44 -4.49 -10.17 -5.10
N ARG A 45 -4.35 -11.44 -5.49
CA ARG A 45 -4.08 -11.78 -6.88
C ARG A 45 -5.28 -11.44 -7.75
N ILE A 46 -5.05 -10.67 -8.80
CA ILE A 46 -5.98 -10.42 -9.89
C ILE A 46 -5.33 -10.84 -11.20
N SER A 47 -6.04 -11.65 -11.98
CA SER A 47 -5.49 -12.27 -13.19
C SER A 47 -6.21 -11.72 -14.41
N THR A 48 -5.44 -11.27 -15.39
CA THR A 48 -5.92 -11.13 -16.77
C THR A 48 -5.65 -12.44 -17.53
N GLU A 49 -6.11 -12.54 -18.78
CA GLU A 49 -5.79 -13.71 -19.62
C GLU A 49 -4.27 -13.91 -19.83
N SER A 50 -3.48 -12.85 -19.68
CA SER A 50 -2.06 -12.84 -20.02
C SER A 50 -1.11 -12.67 -18.84
N LYS A 51 -1.59 -12.13 -17.71
CA LYS A 51 -0.70 -11.77 -16.58
C LYS A 51 -1.43 -11.77 -15.24
N ASP A 52 -0.72 -12.20 -14.21
CA ASP A 52 -1.12 -12.04 -12.81
C ASP A 52 -0.58 -10.72 -12.25
N PHE A 53 -1.43 -10.05 -11.49
CA PHE A 53 -1.16 -8.82 -10.76
C PHE A 53 -1.57 -8.99 -9.30
N TYR A 54 -1.05 -8.13 -8.43
CA TYR A 54 -1.33 -8.19 -7.00
C TYR A 54 -1.69 -6.79 -6.52
N ILE A 55 -2.83 -6.70 -5.84
CA ILE A 55 -3.30 -5.48 -5.20
C ILE A 55 -2.91 -5.54 -3.73
N ASP A 56 -2.25 -4.51 -3.22
CA ASP A 56 -1.73 -4.53 -1.84
C ASP A 56 -2.83 -4.63 -0.80
N LEU A 57 -3.82 -3.75 -0.86
CA LEU A 57 -4.98 -3.77 0.03
C LEU A 57 -6.27 -3.48 -0.71
N VAL A 58 -7.31 -4.22 -0.33
CA VAL A 58 -8.68 -3.99 -0.77
C VAL A 58 -9.58 -3.82 0.43
N PHE A 59 -10.30 -2.71 0.44
CA PHE A 59 -11.35 -2.43 1.39
C PHE A 59 -12.68 -2.20 0.68
N TYR A 60 -13.75 -2.31 1.46
CA TYR A 60 -15.05 -1.75 1.11
C TYR A 60 -15.35 -0.60 2.06
N ASN A 61 -15.83 0.53 1.54
CA ASN A 61 -16.27 1.66 2.34
C ASN A 61 -17.80 1.66 2.44
N TYR A 62 -18.36 1.36 3.61
CA TYR A 62 -19.83 1.21 3.74
C TYR A 62 -20.62 2.52 3.62
N PRO A 63 -20.12 3.71 4.06
CA PRO A 63 -20.86 4.96 3.83
C PRO A 63 -20.94 5.35 2.35
N LEU A 64 -19.85 5.14 1.60
CA LEU A 64 -19.79 5.41 0.16
C LEU A 64 -20.39 4.28 -0.68
N LYS A 65 -20.51 3.08 -0.09
CA LYS A 65 -20.89 1.83 -0.74
C LYS A 65 -20.00 1.50 -1.95
N CYS A 66 -18.69 1.59 -1.82
CA CYS A 66 -17.77 1.29 -2.92
C CYS A 66 -16.53 0.54 -2.45
N PHE A 67 -15.87 -0.13 -3.38
CA PHE A 67 -14.53 -0.68 -3.13
C PHE A 67 -13.49 0.44 -3.14
N VAL A 68 -12.49 0.30 -2.26
CA VAL A 68 -11.32 1.18 -2.21
C VAL A 68 -10.08 0.31 -2.29
N ILE A 69 -9.28 0.51 -3.34
CA ILE A 69 -8.09 -0.23 -3.66
C ILE A 69 -6.88 0.64 -3.33
N PHE A 70 -5.93 0.10 -2.58
CA PHE A 70 -4.66 0.77 -2.28
C PHE A 70 -3.49 -0.01 -2.88
N ASP A 71 -2.55 0.72 -3.50
CA ASP A 71 -1.32 0.18 -4.06
C ASP A 71 -0.13 1.05 -3.60
N LEU A 72 0.86 0.44 -2.96
CA LEU A 72 2.02 1.11 -2.39
C LEU A 72 3.20 1.08 -3.37
N LYS A 73 3.82 2.24 -3.59
CA LYS A 73 4.99 2.43 -4.46
C LYS A 73 6.15 2.97 -3.64
N ARG A 74 7.33 2.41 -3.91
CA ARG A 74 8.60 2.86 -3.30
C ARG A 74 9.27 3.99 -4.08
N GLY A 75 8.91 4.14 -5.35
CA GLY A 75 9.50 5.10 -6.28
C GLY A 75 8.55 6.22 -6.67
N GLU A 76 8.98 7.02 -7.65
CA GLU A 76 8.13 8.05 -8.25
C GLU A 76 6.93 7.43 -8.92
N LEU A 77 5.79 8.12 -8.83
CA LEU A 77 4.58 7.73 -9.52
C LEU A 77 4.85 7.76 -11.02
N THR A 78 4.75 6.61 -11.68
CA THR A 78 4.91 6.53 -13.14
C THR A 78 3.55 6.51 -13.84
N HIS A 79 3.54 6.85 -15.13
CA HIS A 79 2.34 6.66 -15.97
C HIS A 79 1.89 5.19 -16.03
N GLN A 80 2.81 4.24 -15.87
CA GLN A 80 2.49 2.82 -15.82
C GLN A 80 1.71 2.46 -14.54
N ASP A 81 2.05 3.07 -13.41
CA ASP A 81 1.34 2.85 -12.14
C ASP A 81 -0.11 3.36 -12.21
N VAL A 82 -0.31 4.53 -12.81
CA VAL A 82 -1.66 5.09 -13.06
C VAL A 82 -2.46 4.15 -13.96
N GLY A 83 -1.89 3.72 -15.10
CA GLY A 83 -2.57 2.79 -16.00
C GLY A 83 -2.87 1.42 -15.37
N GLN A 84 -2.00 0.95 -14.47
CA GLN A 84 -2.23 -0.28 -13.70
C GLN A 84 -3.38 -0.10 -12.70
N MET A 85 -3.45 1.02 -11.98
CA MET A 85 -4.55 1.31 -11.07
C MET A 85 -5.88 1.45 -11.81
N ASP A 86 -5.90 2.14 -12.94
CA ASP A 86 -7.11 2.26 -13.79
C ASP A 86 -7.63 0.88 -14.22
N MET A 87 -6.72 -0.04 -14.55
CA MET A 87 -7.05 -1.43 -14.86
C MET A 87 -7.65 -2.16 -13.66
N TYR A 88 -7.08 -1.99 -12.46
CA TYR A 88 -7.64 -2.58 -11.23
C TYR A 88 -9.05 -2.08 -10.93
N VAL A 89 -9.26 -0.76 -11.00
CA VAL A 89 -10.57 -0.12 -10.78
C VAL A 89 -11.61 -0.67 -11.76
N ARG A 90 -11.29 -0.74 -13.05
CA ARG A 90 -12.18 -1.30 -14.07
C ARG A 90 -12.52 -2.76 -13.81
N MET A 91 -11.52 -3.59 -13.53
CA MET A 91 -11.76 -5.01 -13.23
C MET A 91 -12.65 -5.19 -11.99
N TYR A 92 -12.49 -4.35 -10.97
CA TYR A 92 -13.36 -4.38 -9.79
C TYR A 92 -14.79 -3.94 -10.11
N ASP A 93 -14.94 -2.87 -10.88
CA ASP A 93 -16.25 -2.38 -11.32
C ASP A 93 -17.00 -3.38 -12.20
N ASP A 94 -16.29 -4.18 -13.00
CA ASP A 94 -16.87 -5.20 -13.88
C ASP A 94 -17.16 -6.52 -13.15
N LEU A 95 -16.28 -6.94 -12.23
CA LEU A 95 -16.31 -8.29 -11.64
C LEU A 95 -16.87 -8.36 -10.22
N LYS A 96 -16.86 -7.25 -9.48
CA LYS A 96 -17.16 -7.24 -8.03
C LYS A 96 -18.25 -6.26 -7.64
N ARG A 97 -18.36 -5.11 -8.32
CA ARG A 97 -19.33 -4.06 -8.00
C ARG A 97 -20.76 -4.53 -8.23
N GLY A 98 -21.61 -4.41 -7.21
CA GLY A 98 -23.05 -4.62 -7.32
C GLY A 98 -23.76 -3.43 -7.96
N ALA A 99 -25.02 -3.61 -8.36
CA ALA A 99 -25.81 -2.55 -8.98
C ALA A 99 -26.01 -1.31 -8.08
N GLU A 100 -26.02 -1.52 -6.76
CA GLU A 100 -26.20 -0.48 -5.73
C GLU A 100 -24.87 0.10 -5.20
N ASP A 101 -23.74 -0.46 -5.64
CA ASP A 101 -22.42 0.01 -5.23
C ASP A 101 -21.98 1.20 -6.09
N GLY A 102 -21.40 2.20 -5.44
CA GLY A 102 -20.70 3.30 -6.08
C GLY A 102 -19.44 2.84 -6.82
N PRO A 103 -18.88 3.70 -7.70
CA PRO A 103 -17.68 3.37 -8.46
C PRO A 103 -16.50 3.11 -7.54
N THR A 104 -15.68 2.11 -7.90
CA THR A 104 -14.46 1.77 -7.16
C THR A 104 -13.48 2.93 -7.19
N VAL A 105 -12.78 3.13 -6.08
CA VAL A 105 -11.74 4.16 -5.92
C VAL A 105 -10.38 3.48 -5.85
N GLY A 106 -9.44 3.93 -6.69
CA GLY A 106 -8.04 3.54 -6.64
C GLY A 106 -7.22 4.61 -5.93
N ILE A 107 -6.32 4.20 -5.03
CA ILE A 107 -5.42 5.10 -4.30
C ILE A 107 -4.00 4.55 -4.41
N ILE A 108 -3.13 5.30 -5.07
CA ILE A 108 -1.71 4.99 -5.15
C ILE A 108 -1.00 5.78 -4.06
N LEU A 109 -0.20 5.08 -3.26
CA LEU A 109 0.57 5.65 -2.17
C LEU A 109 2.05 5.52 -2.50
N CYS A 110 2.74 6.62 -2.75
CA CYS A 110 4.18 6.64 -2.92
C CYS A 110 4.83 6.95 -1.58
N ALA A 111 5.58 6.02 -1.00
CA ALA A 111 6.33 6.21 0.23
C ALA A 111 7.84 6.34 -0.10
N GLN A 112 8.27 7.55 -0.47
CA GLN A 112 9.67 7.82 -0.78
C GLN A 112 10.45 8.33 0.44
N LYS A 113 11.77 8.48 0.27
CA LYS A 113 12.65 8.91 1.35
C LYS A 113 12.36 10.32 1.87
N ASP A 114 11.99 11.22 0.96
CA ASP A 114 11.89 12.66 1.23
C ASP A 114 10.49 13.23 0.99
N GLU A 115 9.61 12.52 0.27
CA GLU A 115 8.25 12.97 -0.04
C GLU A 115 7.28 11.78 -0.21
N SER A 116 6.20 11.78 0.56
CA SER A 116 5.10 10.85 0.35
C SER A 116 4.01 11.48 -0.55
N VAL A 117 3.68 10.82 -1.67
CA VAL A 117 2.70 11.30 -2.66
C VAL A 117 1.48 10.39 -2.65
N VAL A 118 0.29 10.98 -2.70
CA VAL A 118 -0.98 10.24 -2.75
C VAL A 118 -1.69 10.60 -4.05
N HIS A 119 -2.10 9.59 -4.82
CA HIS A 119 -2.83 9.80 -6.07
C HIS A 119 -4.14 9.01 -6.07
N TYR A 120 -5.24 9.72 -6.30
CA TYR A 120 -6.57 9.13 -6.45
C TYR A 120 -6.87 8.88 -7.93
N SER A 121 -7.00 7.61 -8.31
CA SER A 121 -7.55 7.19 -9.61
C SER A 121 -9.04 6.85 -9.46
N MET A 122 -9.84 7.41 -10.35
CA MET A 122 -11.28 7.14 -10.46
C MET A 122 -11.66 7.10 -11.94
N LEU A 123 -12.72 6.38 -12.28
CA LEU A 123 -13.27 6.41 -13.63
C LEU A 123 -13.73 7.82 -14.01
N GLU A 124 -13.42 8.23 -15.23
CA GLU A 124 -13.79 9.53 -15.81
C GLU A 124 -15.30 9.79 -15.65
N GLY A 125 -15.66 11.01 -15.25
CA GLY A 125 -17.05 11.45 -15.08
C GLY A 125 -17.58 11.47 -13.64
N HIS A 126 -16.79 11.05 -12.65
CA HIS A 126 -17.20 11.02 -11.23
C HIS A 126 -16.56 12.11 -10.34
N GLU A 127 -15.92 13.12 -10.92
CA GLU A 127 -15.19 14.18 -10.20
C GLU A 127 -16.07 14.96 -9.20
N GLN A 128 -17.32 15.24 -9.58
CA GLN A 128 -18.25 15.98 -8.72
C GLN A 128 -18.71 15.14 -7.50
N LEU A 129 -18.80 13.82 -7.65
CA LEU A 129 -19.07 12.88 -6.56
C LEU A 129 -17.90 12.85 -5.57
N PHE A 130 -16.67 12.89 -6.09
CA PHE A 130 -15.46 12.93 -5.27
C PHE A 130 -15.43 14.18 -4.38
N ALA A 131 -15.62 15.35 -4.98
CA ALA A 131 -15.56 16.63 -4.27
C ALA A 131 -16.65 16.77 -3.20
N SER A 132 -17.83 16.18 -3.39
CA SER A 132 -18.99 16.36 -2.51
C SER A 132 -19.12 15.30 -1.41
N LYS A 133 -18.79 14.03 -1.70
CA LYS A 133 -18.97 12.92 -0.76
C LYS A 133 -17.66 12.27 -0.36
N TYR A 134 -16.77 12.01 -1.31
CA TYR A 134 -15.61 11.15 -1.03
C TYR A 134 -14.60 11.87 -0.12
N LYS A 135 -14.38 13.18 -0.32
CA LYS A 135 -13.53 13.99 0.58
C LYS A 135 -13.97 14.01 2.05
N LEU A 136 -15.24 13.73 2.34
CA LEU A 136 -15.77 13.73 3.71
C LEU A 136 -15.59 12.37 4.41
N VAL A 137 -15.39 11.29 3.64
CA VAL A 137 -15.37 9.92 4.15
C VAL A 137 -14.01 9.25 3.96
N LEU A 138 -13.35 9.44 2.83
CA LEU A 138 -12.00 8.92 2.62
C LEU A 138 -10.98 9.74 3.45
N PRO A 139 -9.87 9.13 3.87
CA PRO A 139 -8.78 9.89 4.48
C PRO A 139 -8.28 10.96 3.51
N SER A 140 -7.85 12.11 4.03
CA SER A 140 -7.22 13.12 3.19
C SER A 140 -5.85 12.66 2.70
N GLU A 141 -5.34 13.26 1.62
CA GLU A 141 -3.96 13.05 1.19
C GLU A 141 -2.96 13.34 2.30
N GLU A 142 -3.22 14.36 3.11
CA GLU A 142 -2.38 14.75 4.25
C GLU A 142 -2.41 13.71 5.38
N GLU A 143 -3.57 13.14 5.71
CA GLU A 143 -3.70 12.07 6.72
C GLU A 143 -2.90 10.83 6.29
N LEU A 144 -3.04 10.41 5.02
CA LEU A 144 -2.31 9.28 4.47
C LEU A 144 -0.80 9.55 4.41
N ARG A 145 -0.40 10.74 3.95
CA ARG A 145 1.01 11.15 3.90
C ARG A 145 1.65 11.13 5.28
N ALA A 146 1.01 11.75 6.26
CA ALA A 146 1.51 11.85 7.63
C ALA A 146 1.66 10.47 8.28
N GLU A 147 0.73 9.54 8.01
CA GLU A 147 0.82 8.18 8.51
C GLU A 147 1.97 7.41 7.83
N LEU A 148 2.10 7.49 6.50
CA LEU A 148 3.19 6.83 5.76
C LEU A 148 4.57 7.31 6.25
N ASP A 149 4.74 8.62 6.45
CA ASP A 149 5.99 9.20 6.91
C ASP A 149 6.33 8.76 8.35
N ARG A 150 5.33 8.78 9.24
CA ARG A 150 5.48 8.32 10.63
C ARG A 150 5.93 6.87 10.69
N GLU A 151 5.27 6.02 9.94
CA GLU A 151 5.48 4.58 10.04
C GLU A 151 6.77 4.14 9.36
N ARG A 152 7.12 4.80 8.26
CA ARG A 152 8.44 4.63 7.66
C ARG A 152 9.55 5.01 8.65
N ALA A 153 9.45 6.18 9.29
CA ALA A 153 10.45 6.61 10.28
C ALA A 153 10.56 5.61 11.45
N ALA A 154 9.44 5.15 11.99
CA ALA A 154 9.42 4.18 13.08
C ALA A 154 9.98 2.81 12.69
N ILE A 155 9.80 2.38 11.44
CA ILE A 155 10.42 1.14 10.93
C ILE A 155 11.93 1.33 10.75
N GLU A 156 12.38 2.48 10.26
CA GLU A 156 13.81 2.78 10.09
C GLU A 156 14.54 2.86 11.43
N GLU A 157 13.96 3.53 12.43
CA GLU A 157 14.52 3.62 13.80
C GLU A 157 14.67 2.24 14.44
N ARG A 158 13.60 1.41 14.43
CA ARG A 158 13.64 0.04 14.94
C ARG A 158 14.71 -0.82 14.28
N ARG A 159 15.04 -0.56 13.01
CA ARG A 159 16.09 -1.28 12.28
C ARG A 159 17.49 -0.82 12.66
N LEU A 160 17.67 0.48 12.90
CA LEU A 160 18.95 1.01 13.38
C LEU A 160 19.28 0.45 14.77
N ASP A 161 18.29 0.35 15.66
CA ASP A 161 18.45 -0.25 16.98
C ASP A 161 18.83 -1.74 16.91
N GLN A 162 18.18 -2.50 16.03
CA GLN A 162 18.50 -3.92 15.82
C GLN A 162 19.91 -4.13 15.26
N ALA A 163 20.36 -3.27 14.34
CA ALA A 163 21.71 -3.34 13.79
C ALA A 163 22.78 -2.99 14.84
N ALA A 164 22.51 -2.03 15.72
CA ALA A 164 23.41 -1.66 16.81
C ALA A 164 23.51 -2.77 17.87
N ASP A 165 22.41 -3.47 18.16
CA ASP A 165 22.38 -4.60 19.11
C ASP A 165 23.10 -5.85 18.58
N GLU A 166 23.10 -6.09 17.26
CA GLU A 166 23.84 -7.19 16.64
C GLU A 166 25.36 -6.96 16.66
N ASP A 167 25.81 -5.73 16.40
CA ASP A 167 27.24 -5.36 16.45
C ASP A 167 27.81 -5.49 17.88
N ASN A 168 26.99 -5.17 18.90
CA ASN A 168 27.40 -5.27 20.31
C ASN A 168 27.46 -6.72 20.85
N ARG A 169 26.93 -7.73 20.13
CA ARG A 169 26.96 -9.15 20.54
C ARG A 169 28.20 -9.91 20.06
N HIS A 170 29.05 -9.33 19.21
CA HIS A 170 30.30 -9.95 18.75
C HIS A 170 31.54 -9.15 19.22
N PRO A 171 31.92 -9.22 20.51
CA PRO A 171 33.24 -8.76 20.89
C PRO A 171 34.27 -9.69 20.24
N LEU A 172 35.12 -9.13 19.38
CA LEU A 172 36.33 -9.79 18.86
C LEU A 172 37.08 -10.43 20.04
N PRO A 173 37.45 -11.72 19.98
CA PRO A 173 38.28 -12.30 21.02
C PRO A 173 39.60 -11.54 21.06
N ALA A 174 39.89 -10.95 22.22
CA ALA A 174 41.16 -10.28 22.48
C ALA A 174 42.28 -11.30 22.22
N LYS A 175 43.09 -11.04 21.19
CA LYS A 175 44.30 -11.82 20.93
C LYS A 175 45.29 -11.55 22.06
N ALA A 176 45.53 -12.58 22.87
CA ALA A 176 46.63 -12.65 23.85
C ALA A 176 47.94 -13.03 23.17
#